data_AF-W4F479-F1
#
_entry.id   AF-W4F479-F1
#
_cell.length_a   1.000
_cell.length_b   1.000
_cell.length_c   1.000
_cell.angle_alpha   90.00
_cell.angle_beta   90.00
_cell.angle_gamma   90.00
#
_symmetry.space_group_name_H-M   'P 1'
#
loop_
_entity.id
_entity.type
_entity.pdbx_description
1 polymer ?
#
loop_
_entity_poly.entity_id
_entity_poly.type
_entity_poly.pdbx_seq_one_letter_code
_entity_poly.pdbx_strand_id
1 'polypeptide(L)'
;MKKRIKKVLVSLGMASVLLVGGVTTASVAPKQTEAAGFEVFKYKSGYFTNYVDSKNYYEKWSSTSKIALLNGSIKSSSSASGTYKVYIQIKKNNKGSWKTIKTINAKKNGTTKFESPKFSDNDGYRFHLVNQGTKKKITYDLSWAPWGYK
;
A
#
# COMPACT_ATOMS: atom_id res chain seq x y z
N MET A 1 -33.39 -32.65 59.03
CA MET A 1 -32.47 -33.42 58.17
C MET A 1 -31.34 -32.51 57.68
N LYS A 2 -30.12 -33.05 57.61
CA LYS A 2 -28.83 -32.37 57.36
C LYS A 2 -28.70 -31.69 55.98
N LYS A 3 -28.06 -30.50 56.00
CA LYS A 3 -27.08 -29.90 55.06
C LYS A 3 -27.23 -30.19 53.55
N ARG A 4 -27.16 -29.11 52.75
CA ARG A 4 -25.98 -28.77 51.92
C ARG A 4 -26.05 -27.35 51.35
N ILE A 5 -25.04 -26.55 51.68
CA ILE A 5 -24.70 -25.25 51.08
C ILE A 5 -23.95 -25.48 49.77
N LYS A 6 -24.24 -24.69 48.72
CA LYS A 6 -23.27 -24.34 47.67
C LYS A 6 -23.41 -22.86 47.27
N LYS A 7 -22.50 -22.05 47.82
CA LYS A 7 -21.78 -20.85 47.29
C LYS A 7 -22.49 -20.00 46.22
N VAL A 8 -22.97 -18.78 46.53
CA VAL A 8 -22.26 -17.47 46.59
C VAL A 8 -21.74 -16.97 45.23
N LEU A 9 -22.31 -15.84 44.78
CA LEU A 9 -21.71 -14.68 44.08
C LEU A 9 -22.87 -13.67 43.87
N VAL A 10 -23.17 -12.78 44.81
CA VAL A 10 -22.59 -11.45 45.09
C VAL A 10 -22.56 -10.51 43.88
N SER A 11 -23.53 -9.57 43.91
CA SER A 11 -23.41 -8.16 43.51
C SER A 11 -23.35 -7.85 42.01
N LEU A 12 -23.70 -6.68 41.48
CA LEU A 12 -23.99 -5.34 42.01
C LEU A 12 -24.78 -4.69 40.83
N GLY A 13 -26.01 -4.22 41.01
CA GLY A 13 -26.29 -2.78 41.04
C GLY A 13 -26.20 -2.09 39.67
N MET A 14 -27.29 -1.48 39.19
CA MET A 14 -27.26 -0.04 38.90
C MET A 14 -28.65 0.54 38.68
N ALA A 15 -28.82 1.69 39.31
CA ALA A 15 -30.03 2.47 39.44
C ALA A 15 -30.50 3.02 38.09
N SER A 16 -31.82 3.02 37.96
CA SER A 16 -32.56 3.66 36.88
C SER A 16 -32.81 5.14 37.19
N VAL A 17 -33.06 5.87 36.10
CA VAL A 17 -33.75 7.16 36.01
C VAL A 17 -32.85 8.40 36.10
N LEU A 18 -32.73 9.09 34.98
CA LEU A 18 -33.48 10.34 34.76
C LEU A 18 -33.61 10.62 33.26
N LEU A 19 -34.83 10.41 32.77
CA LEU A 19 -35.33 10.94 31.50
C LEU A 19 -35.85 12.35 31.74
N VAL A 20 -35.20 13.33 31.13
CA VAL A 20 -35.73 14.65 30.75
C VAL A 20 -34.90 15.04 29.54
N GLY A 21 -35.37 15.31 28.33
CA GLY A 21 -36.66 15.63 27.78
C GLY A 21 -36.38 16.55 26.59
N GLY A 22 -36.88 16.21 25.40
CA GLY A 22 -37.16 17.21 24.37
C GLY A 22 -36.15 17.39 23.22
N VAL A 23 -36.74 17.29 22.02
CA VAL A 23 -36.36 17.90 20.73
C VAL A 23 -35.34 17.16 19.88
N THR A 24 -35.92 16.44 18.91
CA THR A 24 -35.33 15.90 17.70
C THR A 24 -34.75 17.01 16.83
N THR A 25 -33.43 17.14 16.83
CA THR A 25 -32.71 17.51 15.61
C THR A 25 -31.84 16.32 15.27
N ALA A 26 -32.12 15.73 14.10
CA ALA A 26 -31.34 14.65 13.54
C ALA A 26 -29.90 15.15 13.38
N SER A 27 -29.08 14.89 14.39
CA SER A 27 -27.63 14.90 14.29
C SER A 27 -27.28 13.69 13.42
N VAL A 28 -27.43 13.85 12.11
CA VAL A 28 -26.46 13.25 11.20
C VAL A 28 -25.14 13.91 11.55
N ALA A 29 -24.51 13.39 12.61
CA ALA A 29 -23.07 13.38 12.68
C ALA A 29 -22.62 12.96 11.28
N PRO A 30 -21.71 13.72 10.62
CA PRO A 30 -21.13 13.22 9.40
C PRO A 30 -20.62 11.85 9.78
N LYS A 31 -21.20 10.83 9.13
CA LYS A 31 -20.61 9.51 9.13
C LYS A 31 -19.24 9.82 8.56
N GLN A 32 -18.24 9.93 9.44
CA GLN A 32 -16.91 9.55 9.05
C GLN A 32 -17.14 8.14 8.55
N THR A 33 -17.36 8.03 7.25
CA THR A 33 -17.03 6.83 6.52
C THR A 33 -15.55 6.72 6.84
N GLU A 34 -15.26 6.02 7.93
CA GLU A 34 -13.99 5.39 8.18
C GLU A 34 -13.65 4.82 6.82
N ALA A 35 -12.69 5.44 6.14
CA ALA A 35 -12.13 4.89 4.94
C ALA A 35 -11.63 3.53 5.41
N ALA A 36 -12.42 2.49 5.10
CA ALA A 36 -12.16 1.12 5.49
C ALA A 36 -10.67 0.89 5.28
N GLY A 37 -9.95 0.49 6.33
CA GLY A 37 -8.49 0.35 6.30
C GLY A 37 -8.04 -0.36 5.02
N PHE A 38 -7.60 0.43 4.03
CA PHE A 38 -7.16 -0.05 2.75
C PHE A 38 -5.67 -0.32 2.88
N GLU A 39 -5.21 -1.51 2.55
CA GLU A 39 -3.83 -1.73 2.10
C GLU A 39 -3.60 -0.99 0.75
N VAL A 40 -3.77 0.35 0.73
CA VAL A 40 -3.62 1.20 -0.47
C VAL A 40 -2.19 1.12 -0.96
N PHE A 41 -1.24 1.05 -0.03
CA PHE A 41 0.19 1.12 -0.32
C PHE A 41 0.84 -0.25 -0.24
N LYS A 42 1.56 -0.58 -1.32
CA LYS A 42 2.46 -1.70 -1.41
C LYS A 42 3.89 -1.23 -1.13
N TYR A 43 4.69 -2.11 -0.56
CA TYR A 43 6.05 -1.81 -0.14
C TYR A 43 7.03 -2.89 -0.62
N LYS A 44 8.25 -2.48 -0.96
CA LYS A 44 9.36 -3.38 -1.24
C LYS A 44 10.69 -2.72 -0.88
N SER A 45 11.42 -3.32 0.04
CA SER A 45 12.79 -2.91 0.38
C SER A 45 13.82 -3.96 -0.01
N GLY A 46 15.08 -3.56 -0.05
CA GLY A 46 16.20 -4.46 -0.30
C GLY A 46 17.49 -3.73 -0.62
N TYR A 47 18.43 -4.45 -1.20
CA TYR A 47 19.66 -3.87 -1.72
C TYR A 47 20.08 -4.55 -3.02
N PHE A 48 20.87 -3.86 -3.82
CA PHE A 48 21.44 -4.38 -5.06
C PHE A 48 22.73 -3.63 -5.43
N THR A 49 23.57 -4.27 -6.24
CA THR A 49 24.82 -3.66 -6.76
C THR A 49 24.73 -3.40 -8.26
N ASN A 50 24.15 -4.31 -9.03
CA ASN A 50 23.95 -4.18 -10.47
C ASN A 50 22.48 -3.90 -10.79
N TYR A 51 21.62 -4.90 -10.58
CA TYR A 51 20.18 -4.74 -10.76
C TYR A 51 19.40 -5.60 -9.77
N VAL A 52 18.11 -5.30 -9.61
CA VAL A 52 17.14 -6.14 -8.93
C VAL A 52 15.77 -5.99 -9.58
N ASP A 53 15.07 -7.11 -9.70
CA ASP A 53 13.67 -7.15 -10.10
C ASP A 53 12.79 -7.33 -8.86
N SER A 54 11.71 -6.57 -8.77
CA SER A 54 10.61 -6.96 -7.90
C SER A 54 9.92 -8.21 -8.45
N LYS A 55 9.12 -8.87 -7.59
CA LYS A 55 8.17 -9.86 -8.09
C LYS A 55 7.21 -9.25 -9.12
N ASN A 56 6.56 -10.11 -9.88
CA ASN A 56 5.42 -9.74 -10.70
C ASN A 56 4.23 -9.44 -9.79
N TYR A 57 3.61 -8.28 -9.97
CA TYR A 57 2.38 -7.88 -9.32
C TYR A 57 1.25 -7.86 -10.34
N TYR A 58 0.05 -8.13 -9.86
CA TYR A 58 -1.14 -8.17 -10.68
C TYR A 58 -2.31 -7.77 -9.80
N GLU A 59 -3.08 -6.75 -10.18
CA GLU A 59 -4.29 -6.37 -9.47
C GLU A 59 -5.50 -6.91 -10.22
N LYS A 60 -6.43 -7.52 -9.52
CA LYS A 60 -7.70 -7.97 -10.09
C LYS A 60 -8.83 -7.24 -9.39
N TRP A 61 -9.48 -6.32 -10.09
CA TRP A 61 -10.62 -5.57 -9.57
C TRP A 61 -11.82 -5.72 -10.51
N SER A 62 -13.00 -5.95 -9.94
CA SER A 62 -14.21 -6.32 -10.67
C SER A 62 -14.79 -5.25 -11.60
N SER A 63 -14.34 -4.00 -11.50
CA SER A 63 -14.89 -2.87 -12.27
C SER A 63 -13.82 -1.88 -12.72
N THR A 64 -12.62 -2.38 -13.03
CA THR A 64 -11.49 -1.59 -13.53
C THR A 64 -11.08 -2.16 -14.87
N SER A 65 -10.79 -1.31 -15.86
CA SER A 65 -10.17 -1.71 -17.12
C SER A 65 -8.71 -1.25 -17.24
N LYS A 66 -8.33 -0.26 -16.43
CA LYS A 66 -6.99 0.34 -16.42
C LYS A 66 -6.48 0.59 -15.02
N ILE A 67 -5.20 0.38 -14.80
CA ILE A 67 -4.51 0.63 -13.54
C ILE A 67 -3.43 1.69 -13.75
N ALA A 68 -3.22 2.57 -12.78
CA ALA A 68 -1.97 3.33 -12.65
C ALA A 68 -1.34 3.12 -11.27
N LEU A 69 -0.04 3.31 -11.16
CA LEU A 69 0.67 3.34 -9.90
C LEU A 69 0.82 4.80 -9.46
N LEU A 70 0.13 5.16 -8.39
CA LEU A 70 0.10 6.49 -7.81
C LEU A 70 0.93 6.56 -6.53
N ASN A 71 1.24 7.78 -6.09
CA ASN A 71 1.97 8.04 -4.84
C ASN A 71 3.26 7.22 -4.71
N GLY A 72 3.90 6.91 -5.85
CA GLY A 72 5.10 6.12 -5.91
C GLY A 72 6.26 6.87 -5.27
N SER A 73 7.04 6.18 -4.44
CA SER A 73 8.27 6.73 -3.90
C SER A 73 9.34 5.68 -3.70
N ILE A 74 10.58 6.05 -4.00
CA ILE A 74 11.74 5.25 -3.67
C ILE A 74 12.73 6.10 -2.87
N LYS A 75 12.99 5.67 -1.64
CA LYS A 75 14.07 6.21 -0.81
C LYS A 75 15.29 5.30 -0.99
N SER A 76 16.48 5.88 -1.07
CA SER A 76 17.70 5.10 -1.26
C SER A 76 18.89 5.69 -0.53
N SER A 77 19.83 4.80 -0.22
CA SER A 77 21.16 5.13 0.31
C SER A 77 22.25 4.34 -0.40
N SER A 78 23.37 5.01 -0.66
CA SER A 78 24.57 4.42 -1.26
C SER A 78 25.81 5.24 -0.88
N SER A 79 26.97 4.60 -0.80
CA SER A 79 28.25 5.30 -0.69
C SER A 79 28.64 6.05 -1.97
N ALA A 80 27.99 5.76 -3.10
CA ALA A 80 28.15 6.50 -4.34
C ALA A 80 27.10 7.62 -4.49
N SER A 81 27.50 8.73 -5.09
CA SER A 81 26.61 9.81 -5.49
C SER A 81 25.97 9.56 -6.87
N GLY A 82 25.00 10.42 -7.23
CA GLY A 82 24.33 10.41 -8.52
C GLY A 82 23.00 9.66 -8.52
N THR A 83 22.63 9.14 -9.69
CA THR A 83 21.34 8.49 -9.92
C THR A 83 21.50 7.05 -10.38
N TYR A 84 20.39 6.32 -10.33
CA TYR A 84 20.22 5.01 -10.94
C TYR A 84 18.83 4.95 -11.59
N LYS A 85 18.59 3.94 -12.43
CA LYS A 85 17.34 3.82 -13.18
C LYS A 85 16.38 2.92 -12.43
N VAL A 86 15.12 3.34 -12.36
CA VAL A 86 13.98 2.50 -11.98
C VAL A 86 13.05 2.43 -13.18
N TYR A 87 12.80 1.22 -13.66
CA TYR A 87 11.88 0.98 -14.75
C TYR A 87 10.59 0.39 -14.20
N ILE A 88 9.46 1.01 -14.54
CA ILE A 88 8.15 0.37 -14.39
C ILE A 88 7.93 -0.43 -15.67
N GLN A 89 7.82 -1.74 -15.52
CA GLN A 89 7.65 -2.66 -16.63
C GLN A 89 6.32 -3.39 -16.52
N ILE A 90 5.68 -3.64 -17.66
CA ILE A 90 4.47 -4.44 -17.76
C ILE A 90 4.70 -5.70 -18.58
N LYS A 91 3.87 -6.71 -18.33
CA LYS A 91 3.82 -7.99 -19.04
C LYS A 91 2.39 -8.18 -19.54
N LYS A 92 2.20 -8.05 -20.86
CA LYS A 92 0.87 -7.95 -21.47
C LYS A 92 0.03 -9.21 -21.20
N ASN A 93 -1.21 -9.05 -20.71
CA ASN A 93 -2.08 -10.18 -20.33
C ASN A 93 -1.38 -11.18 -19.36
N ASN A 94 -0.43 -10.67 -18.56
CA ASN A 94 0.46 -11.44 -17.71
C ASN A 94 1.29 -12.53 -18.45
N LYS A 95 1.48 -12.38 -19.77
CA LYS A 95 2.16 -13.33 -20.67
C LYS A 95 3.26 -12.64 -21.50
N GLY A 96 4.23 -13.41 -21.99
CA GLY A 96 5.29 -12.91 -22.88
C GLY A 96 6.42 -12.15 -22.18
N SER A 97 6.99 -11.15 -22.85
CA SER A 97 8.16 -10.38 -22.38
C SER A 97 7.79 -9.10 -21.65
N TRP A 98 8.65 -8.66 -20.74
CA TRP A 98 8.52 -7.39 -20.03
C TRP A 98 8.78 -6.20 -20.96
N LYS A 99 7.95 -5.15 -20.87
CA LYS A 99 8.10 -3.90 -21.60
C LYS A 99 8.08 -2.72 -20.65
N THR A 100 9.05 -1.82 -20.79
CA THR A 100 9.12 -0.59 -19.98
C THR A 100 8.05 0.41 -20.41
N ILE A 101 7.25 0.88 -19.46
CA ILE A 101 6.24 1.94 -19.67
C ILE A 101 6.66 3.27 -19.04
N LYS A 102 7.60 3.23 -18.09
CA LYS A 102 8.15 4.43 -17.45
C LYS A 102 9.58 4.17 -17.00
N THR A 103 10.45 5.16 -17.22
CA THR A 103 11.80 5.21 -16.69
C THR A 103 11.89 6.37 -15.70
N ILE A 104 12.47 6.12 -14.53
CA ILE A 104 12.65 7.07 -13.44
C ILE A 104 14.14 7.16 -13.12
N ASN A 105 14.65 8.38 -12.95
CA ASN A 105 16.03 8.64 -12.49
C ASN A 105 16.01 8.81 -10.97
N ALA A 106 16.19 7.71 -10.23
CA ALA A 106 16.17 7.72 -8.78
C ALA A 106 17.50 8.22 -8.20
N LYS A 107 17.42 9.08 -7.19
CA LYS A 107 18.59 9.56 -6.43
C LYS A 107 19.15 8.43 -5.56
N LYS A 108 20.47 8.22 -5.60
CA LYS A 108 21.15 7.20 -4.76
C LYS A 108 21.12 7.51 -3.26
N ASN A 109 21.02 8.79 -2.90
CA ASN A 109 20.95 9.28 -1.52
C ASN A 109 19.80 10.29 -1.41
N GLY A 110 18.61 9.79 -1.07
CA GLY A 110 17.42 10.62 -0.95
C GLY A 110 16.16 9.91 -1.42
N THR A 111 15.09 10.68 -1.59
CA THR A 111 13.78 10.18 -2.02
C THR A 111 13.46 10.69 -3.43
N THR A 112 12.94 9.81 -4.27
CA THR A 112 12.42 10.14 -5.59
C THR A 112 10.95 9.72 -5.67
N LYS A 113 10.07 10.65 -6.06
CA LYS A 113 8.65 10.39 -6.27
C LYS A 113 8.39 10.01 -7.73
N PHE A 114 7.37 9.20 -7.97
CA PHE A 114 6.97 8.80 -9.31
C PHE A 114 5.50 8.40 -9.40
N GLU A 115 5.01 8.38 -10.63
CA GLU A 115 3.75 7.76 -11.01
C GLU A 115 3.95 6.98 -12.32
N SER A 116 3.06 6.04 -12.61
CA SER A 116 3.02 5.34 -13.90
C SER A 116 1.95 5.93 -14.84
N PRO A 117 2.12 5.81 -16.16
CA PRO A 117 0.97 5.89 -17.06
C PRO A 117 -0.03 4.77 -16.75
N LYS A 118 -1.25 4.91 -17.25
CA LYS A 118 -2.29 3.87 -17.16
C LYS A 118 -1.93 2.68 -18.06
N PHE A 119 -2.13 1.46 -17.57
CA PHE A 119 -1.98 0.20 -18.30
C PHE A 119 -3.18 -0.72 -18.05
N SER A 120 -3.34 -1.81 -18.80
CA SER A 120 -4.51 -2.69 -18.62
C SER A 120 -4.46 -3.40 -17.27
N ASP A 121 -5.62 -3.57 -16.65
CA ASP A 121 -5.81 -4.43 -15.48
C ASP A 121 -5.48 -5.91 -15.73
N ASN A 122 -5.40 -6.33 -17.00
CA ASN A 122 -4.96 -7.67 -17.39
C ASN A 122 -3.42 -7.82 -17.45
N ASP A 123 -2.66 -6.73 -17.35
CA ASP A 123 -1.22 -6.78 -17.41
C ASP A 123 -0.59 -7.01 -16.02
N GLY A 124 0.45 -7.85 -15.97
CA GLY A 124 1.32 -7.91 -14.79
C GLY A 124 2.28 -6.72 -14.81
N TYR A 125 2.71 -6.22 -13.65
CA TYR A 125 3.70 -5.15 -13.55
C TYR A 125 4.84 -5.50 -12.58
N ARG A 126 6.01 -4.89 -12.78
CA ARG A 126 7.16 -4.98 -11.86
C ARG A 126 8.00 -3.72 -11.89
N PHE A 127 8.89 -3.61 -10.92
CA PHE A 127 9.97 -2.64 -10.89
C PHE A 127 11.29 -3.34 -11.20
N HIS A 128 12.03 -2.83 -12.19
CA HIS A 128 13.39 -3.25 -12.51
C HIS A 128 14.34 -2.09 -12.18
N LEU A 129 15.22 -2.29 -11.20
CA LEU A 129 16.14 -1.25 -10.71
C LEU A 129 17.54 -1.55 -11.25
N VAL A 130 18.23 -0.56 -11.83
CA VAL A 130 19.55 -0.76 -12.46
C VAL A 130 20.53 0.35 -12.10
N ASN A 131 21.70 -0.02 -11.60
CA ASN A 131 22.81 0.84 -11.23
C ASN A 131 23.90 0.83 -12.30
N GLN A 132 23.69 1.52 -13.42
CA GLN A 132 24.62 1.51 -14.55
C GLN A 132 25.93 2.26 -14.28
N GLY A 133 25.97 3.13 -13.28
CA GLY A 133 27.11 4.04 -13.05
C GLY A 133 28.17 3.54 -12.06
N THR A 134 27.85 2.56 -11.20
CA THR A 134 28.77 2.11 -10.15
C THR A 134 28.46 0.67 -9.71
N LYS A 135 29.44 -0.13 -9.32
CA LYS A 135 29.21 -1.44 -8.65
C LYS A 135 28.90 -1.31 -7.15
N LYS A 136 28.69 -0.09 -6.64
CA LYS A 136 28.45 0.16 -5.22
C LYS A 136 27.03 -0.26 -4.84
N LYS A 137 26.89 -0.78 -3.63
CA LYS A 137 25.60 -1.20 -3.07
C LYS A 137 24.64 0.00 -2.98
N ILE A 138 23.41 -0.19 -3.43
CA ILE A 138 22.28 0.69 -3.18
C ILE A 138 21.32 -0.07 -2.28
N THR A 139 21.00 0.49 -1.13
CA THR A 139 19.87 0.06 -0.29
C THR A 139 18.67 0.92 -0.66
N TYR A 140 17.49 0.33 -0.76
CA TYR A 140 16.28 1.04 -1.17
C TYR A 140 15.04 0.60 -0.39
N ASP A 141 14.10 1.55 -0.26
CA ASP A 141 12.74 1.36 0.23
C ASP A 141 11.77 1.94 -0.80
N LEU A 142 10.98 1.08 -1.44
CA LEU A 142 10.00 1.42 -2.47
C LEU A 142 8.58 1.34 -1.88
N SER A 143 7.74 2.32 -2.18
CA SER A 143 6.31 2.35 -1.87
C SER A 143 5.50 2.82 -3.07
N TRP A 144 4.29 2.30 -3.26
CA TRP A 144 3.37 2.79 -4.31
C TRP A 144 1.94 2.34 -4.02
N ALA A 145 0.98 3.01 -4.65
CA ALA A 145 -0.43 2.66 -4.56
C ALA A 145 -1.01 2.34 -5.94
N PRO A 146 -1.39 1.08 -6.23
CA PRO A 146 -2.17 0.79 -7.41
C PRO A 146 -3.54 1.48 -7.33
N TRP A 147 -3.98 2.11 -8.42
CA TRP A 147 -5.29 2.76 -8.51
C TRP A 147 -6.02 2.37 -9.79
N GLY A 148 -7.30 2.05 -9.65
CA GLY A 148 -8.16 1.57 -10.73
C GLY A 148 -8.94 2.68 -11.42
N TYR A 149 -9.05 2.58 -12.74
CA TYR A 149 -9.88 3.41 -13.59
C TYR A 149 -10.82 2.53 -14.40
N LYS A 150 -12.06 3.01 -14.57
CA LYS A 150 -13.01 2.44 -15.51
C LYS A 150 -12.55 2.67 -16.95
#